data_AF-A0A0B2UFA8-F1
#
_entry.id   AF-A0A0B2UFA8-F1
#
_cell.length_a   1.000
_cell.length_b   1.000
_cell.length_c   1.000
_cell.angle_alpha   90.00
_cell.angle_beta   90.00
_cell.angle_gamma   90.00
#
_symmetry.space_group_name_H-M   'P 1'
#
loop_
_entity.id
_entity.type
_entity.pdbx_description
1 polymer ?
#
loop_
_entity_poly.entity_id
_entity_poly.type
_entity_poly.pdbx_seq_one_letter_code
_entity_poly.pdbx_strand_id
1 'polypeptide(L)'
;MNSQKLLFLTLCCLALTACATSAPVSSYSQAQVLEQDTNIEAYPSTTGNVAKLIKQDKQACMIEFTGYLGGGHVTEHWIFNDRGLISATSFTQQYPDESGILNQATNTTTKTSTTFNIQDPEIQNNFKKLQSNFNAANLAKCN
;
A
#
# COMPACT_ATOMS: atom_id res chain seq x y z
N MET A 1 -81.40 24.36 -18.40
CA MET A 1 -80.56 23.16 -18.38
C MET A 1 -79.56 23.28 -19.52
N ASN A 2 -78.24 23.20 -19.40
CA ASN A 2 -77.35 22.95 -18.28
C ASN A 2 -75.97 23.46 -18.76
N SER A 3 -75.42 24.51 -18.17
CA SER A 3 -74.09 25.04 -18.55
C SER A 3 -73.01 24.14 -17.97
N GLN A 4 -72.39 23.30 -18.80
CA GLN A 4 -71.25 22.49 -18.40
C GLN A 4 -69.95 23.30 -18.50
N LYS A 5 -69.30 23.44 -17.35
CA LYS A 5 -68.01 24.07 -17.15
C LYS A 5 -66.92 23.19 -17.76
N LEU A 6 -66.07 23.74 -18.62
CA LEU A 6 -64.80 23.09 -19.01
C LEU A 6 -63.65 23.94 -18.45
N LEU A 7 -63.03 23.42 -17.39
CA LEU A 7 -61.80 23.92 -16.79
C LEU A 7 -60.62 23.56 -17.71
N PHE A 8 -59.93 24.56 -18.25
CA PHE A 8 -58.62 24.37 -18.88
C PHE A 8 -57.55 24.34 -17.77
N LEU A 9 -57.03 23.16 -17.47
CA LEU A 9 -55.86 22.96 -16.63
C LEU A 9 -54.77 22.33 -17.49
N THR A 10 -53.88 23.14 -18.07
CA THR A 10 -52.66 22.65 -18.71
C THR A 10 -51.51 22.72 -17.70
N LEU A 11 -51.21 21.54 -17.18
CA LEU A 11 -50.13 21.24 -16.25
C LEU A 11 -48.78 21.48 -16.94
N CYS A 12 -47.94 22.32 -16.34
CA CYS A 12 -46.61 22.66 -16.82
C CYS A 12 -45.71 21.40 -16.78
N CYS A 13 -45.16 21.00 -17.93
CA CYS A 13 -44.16 19.92 -18.01
C CYS A 13 -42.88 20.35 -17.30
N LEU A 14 -42.66 19.86 -16.08
CA LEU A 14 -41.34 19.89 -15.43
C LEU A 14 -40.45 18.86 -16.11
N ALA A 15 -39.54 19.32 -16.95
CA ALA A 15 -38.48 18.50 -17.53
C ALA A 15 -37.59 17.97 -16.39
N LEU A 16 -37.46 16.64 -16.31
CA LEU A 16 -36.51 15.95 -15.43
C LEU A 16 -35.08 16.28 -15.88
N THR A 17 -34.38 17.14 -15.15
CA THR A 17 -32.92 17.22 -15.23
C THR A 17 -32.34 16.03 -14.47
N ALA A 18 -32.12 14.92 -15.17
CA ALA A 18 -31.27 13.85 -14.65
C ALA A 18 -29.84 14.39 -14.58
N CYS A 19 -29.43 14.90 -13.42
CA CYS A 19 -28.02 15.08 -13.11
C CYS A 19 -27.38 13.69 -13.09
N ALA A 20 -26.76 13.29 -14.20
CA ALA A 20 -25.84 12.17 -14.23
C ALA A 20 -24.72 12.49 -13.23
N THR A 21 -24.84 11.97 -12.02
CA THR A 21 -23.78 12.00 -11.02
C THR A 21 -22.74 11.01 -11.50
N SER A 22 -21.79 11.48 -12.31
CA SER A 22 -20.53 10.79 -12.47
C SER A 22 -19.87 10.78 -11.10
N ALA A 23 -20.02 9.65 -10.39
CA ALA A 23 -19.15 9.36 -9.26
C ALA A 23 -17.70 9.50 -9.75
N PRO A 24 -16.81 10.19 -9.02
CA PRO A 24 -15.41 10.15 -9.36
C PRO A 24 -14.98 8.69 -9.21
N VAL A 25 -14.75 8.02 -10.35
CA VAL A 25 -14.04 6.74 -10.34
C VAL A 25 -12.66 7.10 -9.83
N SER A 26 -12.44 6.85 -8.54
CA SER A 26 -11.12 7.04 -7.96
C SER A 26 -10.20 6.04 -8.63
N SER A 27 -9.40 6.50 -9.58
CA SER A 27 -8.34 5.72 -10.20
C SER A 27 -7.17 5.62 -9.23
N TYR A 28 -7.38 5.03 -8.06
CA TYR A 28 -6.27 4.38 -7.38
C TYR A 28 -5.98 3.16 -8.25
N SER A 29 -4.83 3.06 -8.93
CA SER A 29 -4.52 1.72 -9.45
C SER A 29 -4.47 0.76 -8.28
N GLN A 30 -4.95 -0.42 -8.55
CA GLN A 30 -4.87 -1.50 -7.59
C GLN A 30 -3.41 -1.93 -7.54
N ALA A 31 -2.72 -1.60 -6.45
CA ALA A 31 -1.44 -2.19 -6.12
C ALA A 31 -1.59 -3.72 -6.22
N GLN A 32 -0.78 -4.36 -7.06
CA GLN A 32 -0.87 -5.79 -7.32
C GLN A 32 0.31 -6.50 -6.66
N VAL A 33 0.03 -7.42 -5.74
CA VAL A 33 1.07 -8.33 -5.21
C VAL A 33 1.49 -9.28 -6.34
N LEU A 34 2.76 -9.21 -6.74
CA LEU A 34 3.35 -10.07 -7.75
C LEU A 34 3.91 -11.36 -7.16
N GLU A 35 4.45 -11.27 -5.94
CA GLU A 35 5.13 -12.36 -5.24
C GLU A 35 5.13 -12.09 -3.74
N GLN A 36 5.10 -13.15 -2.95
CA GLN A 36 5.27 -13.09 -1.50
C GLN A 36 6.05 -14.30 -1.04
N ASP A 37 7.14 -14.04 -0.30
CA ASP A 37 7.95 -15.04 0.35
C ASP A 37 7.95 -14.83 1.86
N THR A 38 8.30 -15.90 2.59
CA THR A 38 8.36 -15.88 4.04
C THR A 38 9.67 -16.47 4.51
N ASN A 39 10.18 -15.99 5.64
CA ASN A 39 11.44 -16.43 6.24
C ASN A 39 12.63 -16.29 5.29
N ILE A 40 12.66 -15.20 4.52
CA ILE A 40 13.80 -14.89 3.65
C ILE A 40 15.02 -14.49 4.49
N GLU A 41 16.21 -14.60 3.91
CA GLU A 41 17.41 -14.05 4.54
C GLU A 41 17.40 -12.52 4.47
N ALA A 42 17.27 -11.88 5.63
CA ALA A 42 17.33 -10.42 5.77
C ALA A 42 18.47 -10.00 6.70
N TYR A 43 18.84 -8.72 6.63
CA TYR A 43 19.76 -8.08 7.58
C TYR A 43 19.03 -6.90 8.26
N PRO A 44 19.06 -6.80 9.60
CA PRO A 44 19.53 -7.83 10.54
C PRO A 44 18.72 -9.13 10.42
N SER A 45 19.29 -10.24 10.92
CA SER A 45 18.62 -11.55 10.85
C SER A 45 17.29 -11.52 11.59
N THR A 46 16.24 -12.03 10.97
CA THR A 46 14.89 -12.12 11.52
C THR A 46 14.29 -13.50 11.24
N THR A 47 13.38 -13.96 12.09
CA THR A 47 12.58 -15.17 11.89
C THR A 47 11.11 -14.80 11.76
N GLY A 48 10.34 -15.56 10.97
CA GLY A 48 8.93 -15.27 10.73
C GLY A 48 8.69 -14.08 9.80
N ASN A 49 9.73 -13.56 9.15
CA ASN A 49 9.59 -12.40 8.27
C ASN A 49 8.76 -12.70 7.02
N VAL A 50 8.19 -11.65 6.42
CA VAL A 50 7.45 -11.72 5.17
C VAL A 50 7.97 -10.64 4.24
N ALA A 51 8.21 -10.98 2.98
CA ALA A 51 8.61 -10.04 1.95
C ALA A 51 7.62 -10.12 0.78
N LYS A 52 7.05 -8.99 0.37
CA LYS A 52 6.10 -8.90 -0.75
C LYS A 52 6.69 -8.03 -1.84
N LEU A 53 6.66 -8.51 -3.08
CA LEU A 53 6.89 -7.69 -4.25
C LEU A 53 5.55 -7.18 -4.77
N ILE A 54 5.36 -5.87 -4.76
CA ILE A 54 4.10 -5.21 -5.08
C ILE A 54 4.31 -4.28 -6.27
N LYS A 55 3.60 -4.52 -7.37
CA LYS A 55 3.53 -3.58 -8.48
C LYS A 55 2.68 -2.38 -8.07
N GLN A 56 3.29 -1.20 -8.12
CA GLN A 56 2.60 0.06 -7.94
C GLN A 56 2.21 0.67 -9.29
N ASP A 57 1.44 1.74 -9.22
CA ASP A 57 1.05 2.54 -10.38
C ASP A 57 2.27 2.97 -11.22
N LYS A 58 2.06 3.07 -12.55
CA LYS A 58 2.93 3.79 -13.51
C LYS A 58 4.46 3.62 -13.31
N GLN A 59 4.95 2.37 -13.25
CA GLN A 59 6.37 1.98 -13.41
C GLN A 59 7.24 1.97 -12.14
N ALA A 60 6.65 1.69 -10.97
CA ALA A 60 7.46 1.34 -9.80
C ALA A 60 6.95 0.06 -9.17
N CYS A 61 7.86 -0.68 -8.55
CA CYS A 61 7.53 -1.69 -7.58
C CYS A 61 7.91 -1.24 -6.19
N MET A 62 7.26 -1.84 -5.21
CA MET A 62 7.60 -1.74 -3.81
C MET A 62 7.91 -3.15 -3.30
N ILE A 63 9.03 -3.30 -2.59
CA ILE A 63 9.18 -4.42 -1.67
C ILE A 63 8.67 -3.95 -0.31
N GLU A 64 7.65 -4.64 0.21
CA GLU A 64 7.24 -4.52 1.60
C GLU A 64 7.85 -5.68 2.38
N PHE A 65 8.78 -5.38 3.29
CA PHE A 65 9.36 -6.35 4.19
C PHE A 65 8.78 -6.14 5.59
N THR A 66 8.31 -7.21 6.24
CA THR A 66 7.93 -7.19 7.65
C THR A 66 8.78 -8.19 8.42
N GLY A 67 9.55 -7.70 9.38
CA GLY A 67 10.37 -8.51 10.30
C GLY A 67 9.85 -8.42 11.72
N TYR A 68 9.79 -9.55 12.43
CA TYR A 68 9.37 -9.59 13.82
C TYR A 68 10.59 -9.60 14.75
N LEU A 69 10.53 -8.77 15.78
CA LEU A 69 11.57 -8.60 16.80
C LEU A 69 10.92 -8.93 18.16
N GLY A 70 11.66 -9.45 19.14
CA GLY A 70 11.07 -9.98 20.39
C GLY A 70 10.09 -9.06 21.13
N GLY A 71 10.19 -7.74 20.96
CA GLY A 71 9.26 -6.75 21.51
C GLY A 71 8.52 -5.90 20.48
N GLY A 72 8.45 -6.30 19.20
CA GLY A 72 7.91 -5.43 18.16
C GLY A 72 7.96 -6.02 16.75
N HIS A 73 7.73 -5.16 15.77
CA HIS A 73 8.04 -5.48 14.38
C HIS A 73 8.55 -4.26 13.64
N VAL A 74 9.25 -4.52 12.56
CA VAL A 74 9.65 -3.54 11.56
C VAL A 74 8.90 -3.82 10.27
N THR A 75 8.39 -2.79 9.64
CA THR A 75 7.92 -2.81 8.26
C THR A 75 8.76 -1.86 7.45
N GLU A 76 9.35 -2.33 6.36
CA GLU A 76 10.16 -1.51 5.47
C GLU A 76 9.55 -1.48 4.09
N HIS A 77 9.55 -0.29 3.49
CA HIS A 77 9.08 -0.04 2.14
C HIS A 77 10.26 0.38 1.28
N TRP A 78 10.56 -0.42 0.26
CA TRP A 78 11.64 -0.19 -0.69
C TRP A 78 11.04 0.04 -2.08
N ILE A 79 10.97 1.29 -2.52
CA ILE A 79 10.36 1.66 -3.80
C ILE A 79 11.46 1.77 -4.86
N PHE A 80 11.31 1.08 -5.98
CA PHE A 80 12.31 0.99 -7.03
C PHE A 80 11.69 0.83 -8.42
N ASN A 81 12.48 1.10 -9.45
CA ASN A 81 12.16 0.83 -10.85
C ASN A 81 13.41 0.38 -11.62
N ASP A 82 13.33 0.39 -12.95
CA ASP A 82 14.43 0.07 -13.87
C ASP A 82 15.69 0.92 -13.66
N ARG A 83 15.58 2.11 -13.05
CA ARG A 83 16.70 3.01 -12.72
C ARG A 83 17.32 2.75 -11.35
N GLY A 84 16.75 1.84 -10.56
CA GLY A 84 17.22 1.47 -9.24
C GLY A 84 16.31 1.94 -8.10
N LEU A 85 16.87 2.01 -6.88
CA LEU A 85 16.16 2.39 -5.67
C LEU A 85 15.78 3.88 -5.70
N ILE A 86 14.49 4.18 -5.51
CA ILE A 86 13.91 5.53 -5.52
C ILE A 86 13.77 6.06 -4.09
N SER A 87 13.29 5.22 -3.18
CA SER A 87 13.17 5.54 -1.76
C SER A 87 13.16 4.29 -0.91
N ALA A 88 13.58 4.42 0.35
CA ALA A 88 13.47 3.37 1.33
C ALA A 88 13.14 3.96 2.70
N THR A 89 12.11 3.40 3.35
CA THR A 89 11.63 3.87 4.65
C THR A 89 11.36 2.67 5.55
N SER A 90 11.83 2.75 6.79
CA SER A 90 11.55 1.78 7.84
C SER A 90 10.55 2.34 8.83
N PHE A 91 9.61 1.52 9.25
CA PHE A 91 8.60 1.81 10.26
C PHE A 91 8.73 0.76 11.37
N THR A 92 9.09 1.20 12.58
CA THR A 92 9.18 0.29 13.72
C THR A 92 7.97 0.46 14.62
N GLN A 93 7.43 -0.64 15.11
CA GLN A 93 6.43 -0.65 16.15
C GLN A 93 6.95 -1.48 17.33
N GLN A 94 7.19 -0.81 18.46
CA GLN A 94 7.65 -1.43 19.70
C GLN A 94 6.48 -1.51 20.70
N TYR A 95 6.24 -2.71 21.20
CA TYR A 95 5.23 -2.99 22.23
C TYR A 95 5.75 -2.63 23.63
N PRO A 96 4.86 -2.25 24.55
CA PRO A 96 5.22 -1.87 25.92
C PRO A 96 5.72 -3.03 26.79
N ASP A 97 5.40 -4.28 26.42
CA ASP A 97 5.86 -5.48 27.08
C ASP A 97 6.56 -6.43 26.09
N GLU A 98 7.60 -7.11 26.56
CA GLU A 98 8.31 -8.13 25.76
C GLU A 98 7.55 -9.47 25.71
N SER A 99 6.31 -9.50 26.21
CA SER A 99 5.45 -10.68 26.15
C SER A 99 5.02 -11.01 24.71
N GLY A 100 5.27 -10.11 23.76
CA GLY A 100 5.19 -10.39 22.33
C GLY A 100 3.77 -10.67 21.86
N ILE A 101 2.73 -10.17 22.56
CA ILE A 101 1.35 -10.33 22.11
C ILE A 101 1.15 -9.53 20.82
N LEU A 102 1.27 -10.25 19.70
CA LEU A 102 1.14 -9.78 18.32
C LEU A 102 -0.16 -8.96 18.05
N ASN A 103 -1.13 -9.04 18.97
CA ASN A 103 -2.50 -8.56 18.81
C ASN A 103 -2.86 -7.32 19.65
N GLN A 104 -1.93 -6.61 20.30
CA GLN A 104 -2.26 -5.36 20.99
C GLN A 104 -1.33 -4.21 20.59
N ALA A 105 -1.72 -3.49 19.53
CA ALA A 105 -1.38 -2.07 19.43
C ALA A 105 -2.14 -1.32 20.53
N THR A 106 -1.48 -1.01 21.64
CA THR A 106 -2.03 -0.17 22.70
C THR A 106 -1.61 1.28 22.52
N ASN A 107 -2.20 2.19 23.31
CA ASN A 107 -1.78 3.60 23.37
C ASN A 107 -0.34 3.81 23.88
N THR A 108 0.31 2.76 24.40
CA THR A 108 1.71 2.81 24.88
C THR A 108 2.70 2.25 23.86
N THR A 109 2.22 1.83 22.69
CA THR A 109 3.06 1.36 21.58
C THR A 109 3.88 2.51 21.02
N THR A 110 5.20 2.36 20.97
CA THR A 110 6.08 3.37 20.36
C THR A 110 6.20 3.09 18.87
N LYS A 111 5.91 4.10 18.04
CA LYS A 111 6.05 4.02 16.58
C LYS A 111 7.13 4.99 16.13
N THR A 112 8.06 4.52 15.30
CA THR A 112 9.06 5.38 14.68
C THR A 112 9.10 5.15 13.19
N SER A 113 9.57 6.15 12.44
CA SER A 113 9.84 6.05 11.02
C SER A 113 11.21 6.63 10.72
N THR A 114 12.00 5.93 9.92
CA THR A 114 13.32 6.34 9.48
C THR A 114 13.39 6.23 7.97
N THR A 115 13.66 7.35 7.30
CA THR A 115 13.99 7.35 5.87
C THR A 115 15.47 7.03 5.71
N PHE A 116 15.79 6.01 4.93
CA PHE A 116 17.18 5.63 4.66
C PHE A 116 17.81 6.56 3.62
N ASN A 117 19.12 6.80 3.76
CA ASN A 117 19.90 7.45 2.71
C ASN A 117 20.14 6.46 1.56
N ILE A 118 19.42 6.60 0.46
CA ILE A 118 19.57 5.69 -0.69
C ILE A 118 20.93 5.79 -1.39
N GLN A 119 21.74 6.81 -1.11
CA GLN A 119 23.10 6.89 -1.66
C GLN A 119 24.12 6.14 -0.79
N ASP A 120 23.69 5.62 0.36
CA ASP A 120 24.53 4.81 1.23
C ASP A 120 24.79 3.42 0.60
N PRO A 121 26.06 3.02 0.42
CA PRO A 121 26.40 1.71 -0.12
C PRO A 121 25.82 0.52 0.65
N GLU A 122 25.68 0.63 1.97
CA GLU A 122 25.11 -0.44 2.81
C GLU A 122 23.61 -0.60 2.53
N ILE A 123 22.88 0.52 2.43
CA ILE A 123 21.45 0.53 2.07
C ILE A 123 21.23 -0.04 0.67
N GLN A 124 22.08 0.32 -0.29
CA GLN A 124 22.05 -0.24 -1.64
C GLN A 124 22.31 -1.75 -1.65
N ASN A 125 23.25 -2.23 -0.84
CA ASN A 125 23.54 -3.66 -0.72
C ASN A 125 22.38 -4.43 -0.08
N ASN A 126 21.79 -3.90 0.99
CA ASN A 126 20.63 -4.49 1.65
C ASN A 126 19.43 -4.57 0.70
N PHE A 127 19.17 -3.50 -0.06
CA PHE A 127 18.14 -3.51 -1.10
C PHE A 127 18.37 -4.61 -2.15
N LYS A 128 19.59 -4.74 -2.68
CA LYS A 128 19.92 -5.78 -3.68
C LYS A 128 19.76 -7.18 -3.12
N LYS A 129 20.19 -7.41 -1.87
CA LYS A 129 19.99 -8.70 -1.20
C LYS A 129 18.50 -9.00 -1.07
N LEU A 130 17.71 -8.03 -0.59
CA LEU A 130 16.25 -8.18 -0.46
C LEU A 130 15.59 -8.48 -1.81
N GLN A 131 15.91 -7.69 -2.84
CA GLN A 131 15.39 -7.86 -4.20
C GLN A 131 15.72 -9.23 -4.81
N SER A 132 16.89 -9.80 -4.49
CA SER A 132 17.33 -11.09 -5.02
C SER A 132 16.51 -12.30 -4.55
N ASN A 133 15.63 -12.13 -3.56
CA ASN A 133 14.75 -13.19 -3.10
C ASN A 133 13.57 -13.44 -4.07
N PHE A 134 13.24 -12.49 -4.94
CA PHE A 134 12.07 -12.59 -5.82
C PHE A 134 12.40 -13.16 -7.20
N ASN A 135 11.43 -13.81 -7.83
CA ASN A 135 11.56 -14.38 -9.17
C ASN A 135 11.85 -13.29 -10.22
N ALA A 136 12.84 -13.55 -11.09
CA ALA A 136 13.24 -12.63 -12.16
C ALA A 136 12.08 -12.24 -13.10
N ALA A 137 11.13 -13.15 -13.39
CA ALA A 137 9.98 -12.87 -14.23
C ALA A 137 8.97 -11.92 -13.58
N ASN A 138 8.89 -11.91 -12.24
CA ASN A 138 8.07 -10.95 -11.50
C ASN A 138 8.80 -9.60 -11.37
N LEU A 139 10.10 -9.60 -11.11
CA LEU A 139 10.93 -8.40 -11.12
C LEU A 139 10.87 -7.67 -12.48
N ALA A 140 10.82 -8.40 -13.59
CA ALA A 140 10.69 -7.81 -14.93
C ALA A 140 9.40 -7.01 -15.14
N LYS A 141 8.38 -7.17 -14.28
CA LYS A 141 7.11 -6.40 -14.31
C LYS A 141 7.22 -5.05 -13.58
N CYS A 142 8.37 -4.77 -12.97
CA CYS A 142 8.70 -3.56 -12.22
C CYS A 142 9.45 -2.50 -13.04
N ASN A 143 9.69 -2.79 -14.33
CA ASN A 143 10.25 -1.87 -15.31
C ASN A 143 9.18 -0.90 -15.83
#